data_AF-A0A7H8IQY5-F1
#
_entry.id   AF-A0A7H8IQY5-F1
#
_cell.length_a   1.000
_cell.length_b   1.000
_cell.length_c   1.000
_cell.angle_alpha   90.00
_cell.angle_beta   90.00
_cell.angle_gamma   90.00
#
_symmetry.space_group_name_H-M   'P 1'
#
loop_
_entity.id
_entity.type
_entity.pdbx_description
1 polymer ?
#
loop_
_entity_poly.entity_id
_entity_poly.type
_entity_poly.pdbx_seq_one_letter_code
_entity_poly.pdbx_strand_id
1 'polypeptide(L)'
;METAGKRWIRIPLYTGLVWLLGALLVPVGHRLALVAWWGRGTAGVLVASAVVASAMVAALAYGVVPVRRTVPMCRTAAGRLGWALVVFCGGTVGLAAGVGAERAGALDVGGPLSRAALCGVPYALVAALFIAGVVVRVISGVAVLGVVAYGTAVTHKARQAEEVHALMTRTSLARQELILPDPPAGYRMDEGEGDLANEDFWVRYVYTGAGRERPDVVFAVSRGSAGGNGRDARNARGEWRDGRITESAGTRGDGSRAVVLTCHRGGLRLTVTAHGAPRRRGVPDPLDAVDRDELRRMLRKSRTASDGQVLRALRRPVA
;
A
#
# COMPACT_ATOMS: atom_id res chain seq x y z
N MET A 1 -45.50 7.55 30.32
CA MET A 1 -44.41 7.99 29.40
C MET A 1 -43.06 8.22 30.10
N GLU A 2 -42.86 7.84 31.38
CA GLU A 2 -41.61 8.13 32.13
C GLU A 2 -40.48 7.09 32.00
N THR A 3 -40.69 5.96 31.31
CA THR A 3 -39.70 4.88 31.22
C THR A 3 -38.73 5.02 30.04
N ALA A 4 -39.00 5.90 29.08
CA ALA A 4 -38.13 6.12 27.92
C ALA A 4 -36.84 6.87 28.29
N GLY A 5 -36.91 7.90 29.15
CA GLY A 5 -35.76 8.75 29.50
C GLY A 5 -34.59 8.03 30.19
N LYS A 6 -34.88 7.03 31.05
CA LYS A 6 -33.84 6.27 31.78
C LYS A 6 -33.05 5.28 30.91
N ARG A 7 -33.53 4.91 29.72
CA ARG A 7 -32.81 4.00 28.81
C ARG A 7 -31.67 4.70 28.06
N TRP A 8 -31.84 5.97 27.71
CA TRP A 8 -30.88 6.72 26.89
C TRP A 8 -29.59 7.07 27.63
N ILE A 9 -29.64 7.29 28.94
CA ILE A 9 -28.44 7.62 29.75
C ILE A 9 -27.50 6.41 29.92
N ARG A 10 -28.03 5.18 29.83
CA ARG A 10 -27.25 3.96 30.11
C ARG A 10 -26.36 3.52 28.94
N ILE A 11 -26.76 3.87 27.72
CA ILE A 11 -26.01 3.55 26.48
C ILE A 11 -24.65 4.26 26.45
N PRO A 12 -24.56 5.61 26.56
CA PRO A 12 -23.28 6.31 26.52
C PRO A 12 -22.39 5.96 27.70
N LEU A 13 -22.96 5.73 28.88
CA LEU A 13 -22.21 5.29 30.06
C LEU A 13 -21.58 3.92 29.84
N TYR A 14 -22.31 3.00 29.21
CA TYR A 14 -21.82 1.67 28.86
C TYR A 14 -20.73 1.70 27.80
N THR A 15 -20.97 2.38 26.68
CA THR A 15 -19.94 2.51 25.63
C THR A 15 -18.73 3.27 26.15
N GLY A 16 -18.93 4.26 27.02
CA GLY A 16 -17.86 4.98 27.71
C GLY A 16 -17.05 4.09 28.64
N LEU A 17 -17.68 3.15 29.36
CA LEU A 17 -16.98 2.22 30.24
C LEU A 17 -16.19 1.17 29.46
N VAL A 18 -16.76 0.62 28.38
CA VAL A 18 -16.05 -0.28 27.46
C VAL A 18 -14.89 0.45 26.78
N TRP A 19 -15.11 1.69 26.36
CA TRP A 19 -14.08 2.56 25.82
C TRP A 19 -12.95 2.78 26.83
N LEU A 20 -13.28 3.13 28.08
CA LEU A 20 -12.31 3.39 29.14
C LEU A 20 -11.48 2.15 29.47
N LEU A 21 -12.12 0.96 29.53
CA LEU A 21 -11.43 -0.31 29.69
C LEU A 21 -10.41 -0.53 28.56
N GLY A 22 -10.82 -0.32 27.30
CA GLY A 22 -9.90 -0.44 26.16
C GLY A 22 -8.78 0.60 26.20
N ALA A 23 -9.09 1.85 26.56
CA ALA A 23 -8.12 2.94 26.62
C ALA A 23 -7.06 2.76 27.73
N LEU A 24 -7.40 2.08 28.82
CA LEU A 24 -6.50 1.83 29.95
C LEU A 24 -5.76 0.50 29.85
N LEU A 25 -6.46 -0.59 29.56
CA LEU A 25 -5.88 -1.94 29.61
C LEU A 25 -4.98 -2.23 28.41
N VAL A 26 -5.28 -1.68 27.22
CA VAL A 26 -4.45 -1.91 26.03
C VAL A 26 -3.05 -1.31 26.18
N PRO A 27 -2.86 -0.04 26.58
CA PRO A 27 -1.51 0.50 26.82
C PRO A 27 -0.75 -0.23 27.93
N VAL A 28 -1.44 -0.62 29.01
CA VAL A 28 -0.85 -1.41 30.09
C VAL A 28 -0.37 -2.76 29.57
N GLY A 29 -1.19 -3.46 28.80
CA GLY A 29 -0.81 -4.73 28.20
C GLY A 29 0.37 -4.60 27.26
N HIS A 30 0.42 -3.53 26.47
CA HIS A 30 1.57 -3.25 25.61
C HIS A 30 2.86 -3.01 26.41
N ARG A 31 2.79 -2.24 27.50
CA ARG A 31 3.94 -2.04 28.41
C ARG A 31 4.40 -3.35 29.06
N LEU A 32 3.46 -4.18 29.53
CA LEU A 32 3.78 -5.47 30.12
C LEU A 32 4.42 -6.42 29.10
N ALA A 33 3.93 -6.43 27.86
CA ALA A 33 4.51 -7.21 26.78
C ALA A 33 5.94 -6.74 26.46
N LEU A 34 6.21 -5.43 26.42
CA LEU A 34 7.56 -4.89 26.21
C LEU A 34 8.53 -5.29 27.33
N VAL A 35 8.10 -5.16 28.59
CA VAL A 35 8.91 -5.58 29.76
C VAL A 35 9.16 -7.09 29.72
N ALA A 36 8.13 -7.88 29.40
CA ALA A 36 8.25 -9.32 29.33
C ALA A 36 9.13 -9.80 28.16
N TRP A 37 9.12 -9.09 27.03
CA TRP A 37 10.00 -9.34 25.90
C TRP A 37 11.47 -9.22 26.29
N TRP A 38 11.82 -8.17 27.06
CA TRP A 38 13.19 -7.93 27.51
C TRP A 38 13.69 -8.98 28.52
N GLY A 39 12.81 -9.51 29.38
CA GLY A 39 13.22 -10.43 30.44
C GLY A 39 13.08 -11.92 30.11
N ARG A 40 12.07 -12.32 29.33
CA ARG A 40 11.64 -13.72 29.18
C ARG A 40 11.39 -14.15 27.71
N GLY A 41 11.72 -13.30 26.75
CA GLY A 41 11.50 -13.56 25.33
C GLY A 41 10.01 -13.78 24.99
N THR A 42 9.75 -14.56 23.92
CA THR A 42 8.41 -14.80 23.36
C THR A 42 7.43 -15.41 24.38
N ALA A 43 7.89 -16.32 25.23
CA ALA A 43 7.06 -16.95 26.25
C ALA A 43 6.52 -15.93 27.27
N GLY A 44 7.35 -14.96 27.67
CA GLY A 44 6.93 -13.87 28.56
C GLY A 44 5.81 -13.01 27.96
N VAL A 45 5.91 -12.71 26.66
CA VAL A 45 4.89 -11.93 25.95
C VAL A 45 3.56 -12.66 25.89
N LEU A 46 3.57 -13.98 25.65
CA LEU A 46 2.35 -14.79 25.61
C LEU A 46 1.64 -14.79 26.96
N VAL A 47 2.38 -14.98 28.06
CA VAL A 47 1.82 -14.97 29.42
C VAL A 47 1.27 -13.59 29.77
N ALA A 48 2.02 -12.52 29.51
CA ALA A 48 1.56 -11.16 29.78
C ALA A 48 0.29 -10.82 28.98
N SER A 49 0.24 -11.22 27.71
CA SER A 49 -0.92 -11.04 26.83
C SER A 49 -2.13 -11.83 27.34
N ALA A 50 -1.93 -13.08 27.77
CA ALA A 50 -3.00 -13.92 28.30
C ALA A 50 -3.59 -13.34 29.61
N VAL A 51 -2.75 -12.79 30.49
CA VAL A 51 -3.20 -12.12 31.73
C VAL A 51 -4.05 -10.89 31.41
N VAL A 52 -3.58 -10.03 30.50
CA VAL A 52 -4.31 -8.81 30.12
C VAL A 52 -5.62 -9.15 29.41
N ALA A 53 -5.59 -10.11 28.48
CA ALA A 53 -6.78 -10.60 27.80
C ALA A 53 -7.80 -11.15 28.80
N SER A 54 -7.35 -11.98 29.75
CA SER A 54 -8.21 -12.55 30.80
C SER A 54 -8.79 -11.45 31.69
N ALA A 55 -7.99 -10.46 32.09
CA ALA A 55 -8.44 -9.32 32.89
C ALA A 55 -9.47 -8.46 32.14
N MET A 56 -9.25 -8.21 30.85
CA MET A 56 -10.17 -7.47 29.99
C MET A 56 -11.50 -8.21 29.82
N VAL A 57 -11.46 -9.52 29.52
CA VAL A 57 -12.66 -10.35 29.38
C VAL A 57 -13.42 -10.44 30.71
N ALA A 58 -12.72 -10.60 31.84
CA ALA A 58 -13.34 -10.58 33.16
C ALA A 58 -13.98 -9.22 33.47
N ALA A 59 -13.28 -8.11 33.20
CA ALA A 59 -13.80 -6.76 33.39
C ALA A 59 -15.04 -6.49 32.53
N LEU A 60 -15.06 -6.98 31.28
CA LEU A 60 -16.24 -6.90 30.41
C LEU A 60 -17.39 -7.80 30.92
N ALA A 61 -17.11 -9.02 31.36
CA ALA A 61 -18.15 -9.96 31.82
C ALA A 61 -18.79 -9.55 33.16
N TYR A 62 -18.00 -8.95 34.08
CA TYR A 62 -18.41 -8.65 35.45
C TYR A 62 -18.57 -7.15 35.73
N GLY A 63 -17.75 -6.27 35.14
CA GLY A 63 -17.85 -4.82 35.32
C GLY A 63 -19.12 -4.22 34.69
N VAL A 64 -19.84 -5.01 33.90
CA VAL A 64 -20.96 -4.57 33.07
C VAL A 64 -22.30 -5.16 33.51
N VAL A 65 -22.40 -5.58 34.78
CA VAL A 65 -23.64 -6.08 35.42
C VAL A 65 -24.92 -5.24 35.16
N PRO A 66 -24.91 -3.88 35.06
CA PRO A 66 -26.12 -3.13 34.75
C PRO A 66 -26.72 -3.37 33.35
N VAL A 67 -26.01 -4.08 32.46
CA VAL A 67 -26.34 -4.23 31.03
C VAL A 67 -27.23 -5.43 30.71
N ARG A 68 -27.52 -6.28 31.70
CA ARG A 68 -28.52 -7.37 31.56
C ARG A 68 -29.88 -6.88 31.04
N ARG A 69 -30.18 -5.59 31.26
CA ARG A 69 -31.44 -4.94 30.83
C ARG A 69 -31.40 -4.38 29.41
N THR A 70 -30.23 -4.17 28.82
CA THR A 70 -30.05 -3.52 27.51
C THR A 70 -29.52 -4.45 26.42
N VAL A 71 -28.75 -5.48 26.80
CA VAL A 71 -28.26 -6.52 25.88
C VAL A 71 -28.92 -7.85 26.24
N PRO A 72 -29.87 -8.36 25.43
CA PRO A 72 -30.59 -9.60 25.72
C PRO A 72 -29.66 -10.81 25.90
N MET A 73 -28.55 -10.83 25.16
CA MET A 73 -27.53 -11.88 25.20
C MET A 73 -26.82 -11.97 26.57
N CYS A 74 -26.79 -10.88 27.34
CA CYS A 74 -26.13 -10.83 28.64
C CYS A 74 -27.01 -11.33 29.81
N ARG A 75 -28.17 -11.93 29.54
CA ARG A 75 -29.07 -12.44 30.59
C ARG A 75 -28.53 -13.67 31.31
N THR A 76 -27.76 -14.51 30.62
CA THR A 76 -27.13 -15.72 31.18
C THR A 76 -25.63 -15.51 31.44
N ALA A 77 -25.02 -16.34 32.28
CA ALA A 77 -23.57 -16.30 32.50
C ALA A 77 -22.79 -16.61 31.22
N ALA A 78 -23.19 -17.67 30.50
CA ALA A 78 -22.59 -18.05 29.22
C ALA A 78 -22.73 -16.96 28.15
N GLY A 79 -23.89 -16.31 28.06
CA GLY A 79 -24.11 -15.24 27.09
C GLY A 79 -23.32 -13.97 27.39
N ARG A 80 -23.06 -13.64 28.67
CA ARG A 80 -22.14 -12.56 29.07
C ARG A 80 -20.71 -12.85 28.65
N LEU A 81 -20.24 -14.08 28.87
CA LEU A 81 -18.91 -14.50 28.49
C LEU A 81 -18.74 -14.45 26.96
N GLY A 82 -19.71 -14.98 26.22
CA GLY A 82 -19.72 -14.93 24.76
C GLY A 82 -19.70 -13.49 24.23
N TRP A 83 -20.52 -12.60 24.81
CA TRP A 83 -20.49 -11.18 24.46
C TRP A 83 -19.13 -10.53 24.74
N ALA A 84 -18.55 -10.76 25.92
CA ALA A 84 -17.25 -10.22 26.29
C ALA A 84 -16.14 -10.68 25.34
N LEU A 85 -16.16 -11.95 24.94
CA LEU A 85 -15.22 -12.51 23.96
C LEU A 85 -15.38 -11.85 22.59
N VAL A 86 -16.60 -11.67 22.10
CA VAL A 86 -16.83 -11.03 20.79
C VAL A 86 -16.37 -9.57 20.80
N VAL A 87 -16.66 -8.82 21.86
CA VAL A 87 -16.20 -7.42 22.00
C VAL A 87 -14.68 -7.34 22.11
N PHE A 88 -14.07 -8.23 22.88
CA PHE A 88 -12.63 -8.32 23.00
C PHE A 88 -11.97 -8.64 21.65
N CYS A 89 -12.40 -9.70 20.97
CA CYS A 89 -11.84 -10.11 19.69
C CYS A 89 -12.07 -9.03 18.61
N GLY A 90 -13.30 -8.52 18.47
CA GLY A 90 -13.62 -7.50 17.48
C GLY A 90 -12.86 -6.19 17.73
N GLY A 91 -12.78 -5.75 18.99
CA GLY A 91 -12.02 -4.56 19.36
C GLY A 91 -10.52 -4.72 19.13
N THR A 92 -9.97 -5.91 19.39
CA THR A 92 -8.57 -6.24 19.13
C THR A 92 -8.24 -6.20 17.63
N VAL A 93 -9.13 -6.74 16.78
CA VAL A 93 -8.99 -6.66 15.32
C VAL A 93 -9.04 -5.20 14.84
N GLY A 94 -9.99 -4.41 15.34
CA GLY A 94 -10.08 -2.99 14.99
C GLY A 94 -8.87 -2.18 15.46
N LEU A 95 -8.32 -2.50 16.63
CA LEU A 95 -7.08 -1.91 17.13
C LEU A 95 -5.89 -2.27 16.22
N ALA A 96 -5.75 -3.53 15.82
CA ALA A 96 -4.68 -3.97 14.92
C ALA A 96 -4.75 -3.26 13.56
N ALA A 97 -5.97 -3.06 13.02
CA ALA A 97 -6.18 -2.27 11.82
C ALA A 97 -5.76 -0.80 12.00
N GLY A 98 -6.10 -0.18 13.13
CA GLY A 98 -5.69 1.19 13.47
C GLY A 98 -4.17 1.35 13.59
N VAL A 99 -3.48 0.41 14.24
CA VAL A 99 -2.01 0.40 14.33
C VAL A 99 -1.38 0.21 12.95
N GLY A 100 -1.96 -0.63 12.09
CA GLY A 100 -1.52 -0.78 10.71
C GLY A 100 -1.62 0.53 9.93
N ALA A 101 -2.74 1.26 10.09
CA ALA A 101 -2.96 2.57 9.49
C ALA A 101 -2.00 3.66 9.97
N GLU A 102 -1.71 3.71 11.27
CA GLU A 102 -0.71 4.64 11.83
C GLU A 102 0.68 4.34 11.26
N ARG A 103 1.10 3.06 11.23
CA ARG A 103 2.41 2.66 10.70
C ARG A 103 2.57 2.93 9.21
N ALA A 104 1.49 2.86 8.45
CA ALA A 104 1.49 3.21 7.03
C ALA A 104 1.43 4.72 6.77
N GLY A 105 1.45 5.55 7.83
CA GLY A 105 1.35 7.01 7.72
C GLY A 105 -0.02 7.50 7.24
N ALA A 106 -1.04 6.65 7.31
CA ALA A 106 -2.37 6.94 6.79
C ALA A 106 -3.25 7.65 7.83
N LEU A 107 -2.94 7.45 9.12
CA LEU A 107 -3.52 8.17 10.24
C LEU A 107 -2.41 8.84 11.05
N ASP A 108 -2.44 10.17 11.16
CA ASP A 108 -1.63 10.88 12.14
C ASP A 108 -2.40 10.92 13.47
N VAL A 109 -2.08 9.93 14.31
CA VAL A 109 -2.71 9.76 15.61
C VAL A 109 -1.87 10.52 16.63
N GLY A 110 -2.17 11.81 16.84
CA GLY A 110 -1.32 12.79 17.54
C GLY A 110 -0.58 12.34 18.82
N GLY A 111 -0.87 12.96 19.97
CA GLY A 111 -0.10 12.72 21.20
C GLY A 111 -0.32 11.32 21.81
N PRO A 112 0.52 10.89 22.77
CA PRO A 112 0.37 9.61 23.49
C PRO A 112 -1.00 9.43 24.15
N LEU A 113 -1.57 10.54 24.65
CA LEU A 113 -2.91 10.56 25.25
C LEU A 113 -4.01 10.30 24.21
N SER A 114 -3.89 10.89 23.02
CA SER A 114 -4.84 10.68 21.92
C SER A 114 -4.81 9.23 21.43
N ARG A 115 -3.61 8.62 21.36
CA ARG A 115 -3.46 7.20 21.02
C ARG A 115 -4.12 6.30 22.06
N ALA A 116 -3.85 6.54 23.34
CA ALA A 116 -4.48 5.78 24.43
C ALA A 116 -6.02 5.89 24.39
N ALA A 117 -6.54 7.10 24.17
CA ALA A 117 -7.96 7.35 24.00
C ALA A 117 -8.55 6.58 22.79
N LEU A 118 -7.84 6.54 21.67
CA LEU A 118 -8.33 5.87 20.46
C LEU A 118 -8.31 4.34 20.57
N CYS A 119 -7.46 3.76 21.42
CA CYS A 119 -7.46 2.31 21.69
C CYS A 119 -8.81 1.79 22.20
N GLY A 120 -9.60 2.61 22.89
CA GLY A 120 -10.92 2.24 23.40
C GLY A 120 -12.03 2.22 22.35
N VAL A 121 -11.88 2.96 21.24
CA VAL A 121 -12.95 3.20 20.27
C VAL A 121 -13.42 1.91 19.58
N PRO A 122 -12.54 1.00 19.10
CA PRO A 122 -12.97 -0.24 18.48
C PRO A 122 -13.83 -1.12 19.40
N TYR A 123 -13.44 -1.24 20.67
CA TYR A 123 -14.18 -2.04 21.65
C TYR A 123 -15.57 -1.45 21.92
N ALA A 124 -15.67 -0.12 22.03
CA ALA A 124 -16.94 0.56 22.23
C ALA A 124 -17.89 0.41 21.03
N LEU A 125 -17.36 0.48 19.80
CA LEU A 125 -18.14 0.28 18.57
C LEU A 125 -18.68 -1.15 18.48
N VAL A 126 -17.86 -2.15 18.78
CA VAL A 126 -18.30 -3.56 18.78
C VAL A 126 -19.35 -3.78 19.87
N ALA A 127 -19.16 -3.22 21.05
CA ALA A 127 -20.16 -3.27 22.12
C ALA A 127 -21.49 -2.61 21.73
N ALA A 128 -21.45 -1.49 21.01
CA ALA A 128 -22.63 -0.78 20.56
C ALA A 128 -23.52 -1.60 19.60
N LEU A 129 -22.96 -2.51 18.80
CA LEU A 129 -23.72 -3.42 17.92
C LEU A 129 -24.70 -4.33 18.69
N PHE A 130 -24.38 -4.65 19.94
CA PHE A 130 -25.20 -5.54 20.75
C PHE A 130 -26.32 -4.82 21.50
N ILE A 131 -26.36 -3.49 21.45
CA ILE A 131 -27.42 -2.69 22.05
C ILE A 131 -28.72 -2.89 21.25
N ALA A 132 -29.85 -3.01 21.95
CA ALA A 132 -31.16 -3.09 21.31
C ALA A 132 -31.52 -1.74 20.63
N GLY A 133 -31.31 -1.65 19.32
CA GLY A 133 -31.71 -0.50 18.49
C GLY A 133 -31.13 -0.59 17.08
N VAL A 134 -31.99 -0.53 16.05
CA VAL A 134 -31.60 -0.68 14.63
C VAL A 134 -30.63 0.42 14.19
N VAL A 135 -30.86 1.67 14.61
CA VAL A 135 -30.02 2.82 14.22
C VAL A 135 -28.59 2.67 14.75
N VAL A 136 -28.42 2.27 16.01
CA VAL A 136 -27.08 2.05 16.61
C VAL A 136 -26.36 0.91 15.90
N ARG A 137 -27.07 -0.17 15.56
CA ARG A 137 -26.52 -1.29 14.80
C ARG A 137 -26.05 -0.89 13.41
N VAL A 138 -26.83 -0.08 12.70
CA VAL A 138 -26.47 0.39 11.36
C VAL A 138 -25.24 1.31 11.42
N ILE A 139 -25.24 2.32 12.31
CA ILE A 139 -24.11 3.25 12.44
C ILE A 139 -22.82 2.51 12.83
N SER A 140 -22.88 1.63 13.83
CA SER A 140 -21.73 0.84 14.23
C SER A 140 -21.29 -0.15 13.15
N GLY A 141 -22.24 -0.74 12.40
CA GLY A 141 -21.94 -1.65 11.29
C GLY A 141 -21.18 -0.94 10.16
N VAL A 142 -21.64 0.27 9.78
CA VAL A 142 -20.96 1.12 8.79
C VAL A 142 -19.57 1.53 9.28
N ALA A 143 -19.43 1.91 10.55
CA ALA A 143 -18.13 2.26 11.12
C ALA A 143 -17.15 1.08 11.09
N VAL A 144 -17.59 -0.13 11.45
CA VAL A 144 -16.76 -1.33 11.37
C VAL A 144 -16.38 -1.64 9.93
N LEU A 145 -17.32 -1.57 8.98
CA LEU A 145 -17.03 -1.79 7.57
C LEU A 145 -15.99 -0.78 7.04
N GLY A 146 -16.11 0.49 7.44
CA GLY A 146 -15.13 1.53 7.10
C GLY A 146 -13.74 1.22 7.65
N VAL A 147 -13.62 0.80 8.91
CA VAL A 147 -12.35 0.40 9.52
C VAL A 147 -11.74 -0.81 8.81
N VAL A 148 -12.54 -1.81 8.44
CA VAL A 148 -12.07 -3.01 7.72
C VAL A 148 -11.62 -2.67 6.30
N ALA A 149 -12.42 -1.91 5.55
CA ALA A 149 -12.08 -1.48 4.20
C ALA A 149 -10.80 -0.62 4.18
N TYR A 150 -10.67 0.28 5.15
CA TYR A 150 -9.48 1.10 5.28
C TYR A 150 -8.25 0.28 5.73
N GLY A 151 -8.42 -0.62 6.70
CA GLY A 151 -7.35 -1.50 7.16
C GLY A 151 -6.81 -2.41 6.05
N THR A 152 -7.68 -2.97 5.21
CA THR A 152 -7.27 -3.79 4.06
C THR A 152 -6.54 -2.98 2.98
N ALA A 153 -7.00 -1.76 2.68
CA ALA A 153 -6.30 -0.88 1.75
C ALA A 153 -4.90 -0.50 2.24
N VAL A 154 -4.76 -0.28 3.55
CA VAL A 154 -3.48 0.03 4.20
C VAL A 154 -2.53 -1.16 4.19
N THR A 155 -2.99 -2.34 4.60
CA THR A 155 -2.12 -3.54 4.63
C THR A 155 -1.63 -3.92 3.25
N HIS A 156 -2.46 -3.71 2.23
CA HIS A 156 -2.04 -3.86 0.84
C HIS A 156 -0.87 -2.92 0.48
N LYS A 157 -0.95 -1.63 0.86
CA LYS A 157 0.15 -0.67 0.64
C LYS A 157 1.42 -1.04 1.41
N ALA A 158 1.29 -1.47 2.67
CA ALA A 158 2.44 -1.87 3.48
C ALA A 158 3.17 -3.08 2.88
N ARG A 159 2.42 -4.09 2.42
CA ARG A 159 2.99 -5.26 1.75
C ARG A 159 3.66 -4.90 0.42
N GLN A 160 3.07 -3.97 -0.34
CA GLN A 160 3.69 -3.47 -1.57
C GLN A 160 5.02 -2.77 -1.29
N ALA A 161 5.10 -1.96 -0.24
CA ALA A 161 6.33 -1.27 0.15
C ALA A 161 7.43 -2.26 0.57
N GLU A 162 7.08 -3.30 1.35
CA GLU A 162 8.02 -4.35 1.76
C GLU A 162 8.56 -5.15 0.58
N GLU A 163 7.69 -5.52 -0.37
CA GLU A 163 8.10 -6.22 -1.58
C GLU A 163 8.99 -5.38 -2.48
N VAL A 164 8.65 -4.10 -2.69
CA VAL A 164 9.51 -3.18 -3.42
C VAL A 164 10.85 -3.05 -2.71
N HIS A 165 10.87 -2.91 -1.38
CA HIS A 165 12.11 -2.86 -0.62
C HIS A 165 12.96 -4.13 -0.81
N ALA A 166 12.34 -5.30 -0.79
CA ALA A 166 13.02 -6.57 -1.05
C ALA A 166 13.54 -6.69 -2.50
N LEU A 167 12.88 -6.06 -3.48
CA LEU A 167 13.40 -5.94 -4.84
C LEU A 167 14.55 -4.93 -4.92
N MET A 168 14.48 -3.83 -4.15
CA MET A 168 15.51 -2.80 -4.08
C MET A 168 16.82 -3.30 -3.51
N THR A 169 16.83 -4.30 -2.62
CA THR A 169 18.08 -4.87 -2.10
C THR A 169 18.89 -5.63 -3.15
N ARG A 170 18.28 -5.99 -4.28
CA ARG A 170 18.93 -6.68 -5.40
C ARG A 170 19.44 -5.74 -6.50
N THR A 171 19.03 -4.48 -6.48
CA THR A 171 19.46 -3.47 -7.45
C THR A 171 20.29 -2.40 -6.77
N SER A 172 21.18 -1.80 -7.53
CA SER A 172 21.91 -0.62 -7.09
C SER A 172 21.06 0.66 -7.20
N LEU A 173 19.97 0.63 -7.98
CA LEU A 173 19.11 1.79 -8.21
C LEU A 173 18.40 2.21 -6.93
N ALA A 174 18.44 3.51 -6.63
CA ALA A 174 17.69 4.05 -5.51
C ALA A 174 16.19 4.12 -5.84
N ARG A 175 15.33 4.04 -4.83
CA ARG A 175 13.87 4.07 -5.02
C ARG A 175 13.38 5.28 -5.84
N GLN A 176 14.02 6.43 -5.64
CA GLN A 176 13.75 7.69 -6.34
C GLN A 176 14.19 7.69 -7.82
N GLU A 177 15.09 6.77 -8.20
CA GLU A 177 15.63 6.59 -9.55
C GLU A 177 14.74 5.68 -10.41
N LEU A 178 13.80 4.95 -9.81
CA LEU A 178 12.77 4.21 -10.53
C LEU A 178 11.77 5.19 -11.16
N ILE A 179 12.08 5.59 -12.39
CA ILE A 179 11.30 6.56 -13.15
C ILE A 179 10.44 5.79 -14.15
N LEU A 180 9.16 6.16 -14.27
CA LEU A 180 8.28 5.73 -15.35
C LEU A 180 7.66 6.94 -16.06
N PRO A 181 7.61 6.93 -17.39
CA PRO A 181 6.77 7.87 -18.14
C PRO A 181 5.31 7.41 -18.14
N ASP A 182 4.42 8.34 -18.45
CA ASP A 182 3.06 7.97 -18.84
C ASP A 182 3.10 7.20 -20.17
N PRO A 183 2.24 6.19 -20.35
CA PRO A 183 2.20 5.41 -21.58
C PRO A 183 1.89 6.32 -22.78
N PRO A 184 2.51 6.08 -23.95
CA PRO A 184 2.17 6.79 -25.16
C PRO A 184 0.72 6.51 -25.60
N ALA A 185 0.14 7.41 -26.39
CA ALA A 185 -1.25 7.35 -26.81
C ALA A 185 -1.56 6.03 -27.55
N GLY A 186 -2.55 5.29 -27.04
CA GLY A 186 -2.94 3.99 -27.58
C GLY A 186 -2.04 2.82 -27.13
N TYR A 187 -1.10 3.05 -26.23
CA TYR A 187 -0.31 1.99 -25.59
C TYR A 187 -0.76 1.76 -24.15
N ARG A 188 -0.57 0.53 -23.69
CA ARG A 188 -0.60 0.18 -22.26
C ARG A 188 0.74 -0.42 -21.87
N MET A 189 1.08 -0.29 -20.58
CA MET A 189 2.20 -1.02 -20.02
C MET A 189 1.88 -2.52 -20.08
N ASP A 190 2.84 -3.32 -20.55
CA ASP A 190 2.75 -4.77 -20.56
C ASP A 190 3.08 -5.28 -19.15
N GLU A 191 2.03 -5.61 -18.40
CA GLU A 191 2.16 -5.98 -16.99
C GLU A 191 2.94 -7.30 -16.85
N GLY A 192 4.03 -7.27 -16.10
CA GLY A 192 4.88 -8.43 -15.85
C GLY A 192 5.93 -8.74 -16.89
N GLU A 193 6.05 -7.90 -17.90
CA GLU A 193 7.14 -7.95 -18.89
C GLU A 193 8.16 -6.82 -18.64
N GLY A 194 8.18 -6.23 -17.44
CA GLY A 194 9.27 -5.39 -16.98
C GLY A 194 10.32 -6.19 -16.23
N ASP A 195 11.55 -5.67 -16.15
CA ASP A 195 12.62 -6.27 -15.37
C ASP A 195 13.36 -5.20 -14.57
N LEU A 196 13.95 -5.66 -13.47
CA LEU A 196 14.80 -4.88 -12.59
C LEU A 196 16.08 -5.67 -12.38
N ALA A 197 17.05 -5.43 -13.27
CA ALA A 197 18.40 -5.96 -13.19
C ALA A 197 19.31 -4.99 -12.42
N ASN A 198 20.48 -5.48 -11.97
CA ASN A 198 21.40 -4.82 -11.04
C ASN A 198 21.56 -3.29 -11.21
N GLU A 199 21.61 -2.77 -12.43
CA GLU A 199 21.75 -1.34 -12.70
C GLU A 199 20.66 -0.77 -13.62
N ASP A 200 19.74 -1.63 -14.08
CA ASP A 200 18.81 -1.34 -15.15
C ASP A 200 17.37 -1.67 -14.73
N PHE A 201 16.48 -0.73 -14.95
CA PHE A 201 15.04 -0.90 -14.79
C PHE A 201 14.37 -0.64 -16.14
N TRP A 202 13.60 -1.59 -16.67
CA TRP A 202 12.89 -1.37 -17.93
C TRP A 202 11.46 -1.91 -17.92
N VAL A 203 10.63 -1.31 -18.76
CA VAL A 203 9.23 -1.64 -18.95
C VAL A 203 8.88 -1.64 -20.43
N ARG A 204 8.04 -2.60 -20.84
CA ARG A 204 7.50 -2.67 -22.20
C ARG A 204 6.10 -2.03 -22.25
N TYR A 205 5.83 -1.33 -23.33
CA TYR A 205 4.53 -0.79 -23.68
C TYR A 205 4.08 -1.43 -24.99
N VAL A 206 2.88 -2.00 -24.97
CA VAL A 206 2.24 -2.67 -26.10
C VAL A 206 1.04 -1.86 -26.59
N TYR A 207 0.84 -1.82 -27.89
CA TYR A 207 -0.26 -1.08 -28.50
C TYR A 207 -1.59 -1.82 -28.28
N THR A 208 -2.65 -1.10 -27.92
CA THR A 208 -3.99 -1.66 -27.62
C THR A 208 -5.07 -1.17 -28.58
N GLY A 209 -4.75 -0.25 -29.49
CA GLY A 209 -5.72 0.24 -30.46
C GLY A 209 -6.10 -0.85 -31.48
N ALA A 210 -7.37 -0.87 -31.89
CA ALA A 210 -7.81 -1.66 -33.02
C ALA A 210 -7.24 -1.04 -34.32
N GLY A 211 -6.34 -1.75 -35.01
CA GLY A 211 -5.76 -1.22 -36.25
C GLY A 211 -4.43 -1.87 -36.64
N ARG A 212 -3.66 -1.16 -37.47
CA ARG A 212 -2.34 -1.58 -37.96
C ARG A 212 -1.41 -1.88 -36.79
N GLU A 213 -0.65 -2.97 -36.92
CA GLU A 213 0.42 -3.36 -36.02
C GLU A 213 1.37 -2.18 -35.83
N ARG A 214 1.51 -1.72 -34.58
CA ARG A 214 2.44 -0.67 -34.19
C ARG A 214 3.62 -1.28 -33.44
N PRO A 215 4.81 -0.67 -33.54
CA PRO A 215 6.00 -1.19 -32.89
C PRO A 215 5.88 -1.11 -31.37
N ASP A 216 6.44 -2.10 -30.68
CA ASP A 216 6.51 -2.06 -29.22
C ASP A 216 7.49 -1.00 -28.76
N VAL A 217 7.15 -0.36 -27.64
CA VAL A 217 7.98 0.70 -27.06
C VAL A 217 8.53 0.21 -25.72
N VAL A 218 9.84 0.20 -25.58
CA VAL A 218 10.54 -0.15 -24.34
C VAL A 218 11.11 1.12 -23.72
N PHE A 219 10.79 1.37 -22.45
CA PHE A 219 11.41 2.43 -21.66
C PHE A 219 12.38 1.79 -20.67
N ALA A 220 13.62 2.28 -20.62
CA ALA A 220 14.65 1.79 -19.72
C ALA A 220 15.32 2.95 -18.97
N VAL A 221 15.67 2.70 -17.72
CA VAL A 221 16.47 3.55 -16.85
C VAL A 221 17.71 2.76 -16.47
N SER A 222 18.88 3.31 -16.75
CA SER A 222 20.14 2.75 -16.28
C SER A 222 20.97 3.80 -15.58
N ARG A 223 21.81 3.39 -14.62
CA ARG A 223 22.89 4.29 -14.20
C ARG A 223 23.85 4.45 -15.37
N GLY A 224 24.21 5.68 -15.69
CA GLY A 224 25.09 5.95 -16.82
C GLY A 224 26.48 5.37 -16.58
N SER A 225 26.71 4.12 -17.01
CA SER A 225 28.06 3.57 -17.05
C SER A 225 28.89 4.40 -18.02
N ALA A 226 30.04 4.89 -17.55
CA ALA A 226 30.91 5.80 -18.27
C ALA A 226 31.50 5.22 -19.58
N GLY A 227 31.20 3.97 -19.95
CA GLY A 227 31.91 3.20 -20.97
C GLY A 227 31.39 3.26 -22.41
N GLY A 228 30.23 3.84 -22.70
CA GLY A 228 29.66 3.79 -24.06
C GLY A 228 29.94 5.04 -24.89
N ASN A 229 31.09 5.11 -25.59
CA ASN A 229 31.46 6.05 -26.69
C ASN A 229 30.88 7.49 -26.63
N GLY A 230 30.60 8.01 -25.44
CA GLY A 230 29.83 9.22 -25.19
C GLY A 230 30.67 10.49 -25.20
N ARG A 231 31.65 10.58 -26.11
CA ARG A 231 32.42 11.82 -26.28
C ARG A 231 31.53 12.98 -26.72
N ASP A 232 30.41 12.70 -27.39
CA ASP A 232 29.49 13.74 -27.89
C ASP A 232 28.44 14.21 -26.89
N ALA A 233 28.27 13.49 -25.76
CA ALA A 233 27.23 13.79 -24.78
C ALA A 233 27.75 14.52 -23.53
N ARG A 234 29.08 14.57 -23.36
CA ARG A 234 29.74 15.33 -22.30
C ARG A 234 30.07 16.73 -22.80
N ASN A 235 29.87 17.74 -21.95
CA ASN A 235 30.37 19.08 -22.19
C ASN A 235 31.91 19.09 -22.14
N ALA A 236 32.53 20.24 -22.45
CA ALA A 236 33.99 20.40 -22.38
C ALA A 236 34.61 20.12 -20.99
N ARG A 237 33.79 20.00 -19.94
CA ARG A 237 34.19 19.64 -18.57
C ARG A 237 33.99 18.15 -18.24
N GLY A 238 33.60 17.33 -19.21
CA GLY A 238 33.35 15.90 -19.00
C GLY A 238 32.03 15.59 -18.29
N GLU A 239 31.17 16.58 -18.09
CA GLU A 239 29.86 16.47 -17.43
C GLU A 239 28.77 16.24 -18.47
N TRP A 240 27.80 15.37 -18.16
CA TRP A 240 26.67 15.11 -19.05
C TRP A 240 25.84 16.39 -19.24
N ARG A 241 25.51 16.74 -20.50
CA ARG A 241 24.50 17.78 -20.76
C ARG A 241 23.13 17.27 -20.35
N ASP A 242 22.74 17.56 -19.10
CA ASP A 242 21.43 17.19 -18.55
C ASP A 242 20.30 17.67 -19.49
N GLY A 243 19.34 16.79 -19.76
CA GLY A 243 18.13 17.10 -20.53
C GLY A 243 18.28 17.11 -22.06
N ARG A 244 19.48 16.93 -22.63
CA ARG A 244 19.63 16.79 -24.09
C ARG A 244 19.18 15.38 -24.51
N ILE A 245 18.21 15.33 -25.42
CA ILE A 245 17.79 14.08 -26.06
C ILE A 245 18.64 13.83 -27.30
N THR A 246 19.25 12.66 -27.38
CA THR A 246 19.92 12.14 -28.58
C THR A 246 19.07 11.07 -29.23
N GLU A 247 19.14 10.99 -30.56
CA GLU A 247 18.39 10.02 -31.36
C GLU A 247 19.38 9.19 -32.17
N SER A 248 19.23 7.88 -32.12
CA SER A 248 19.92 6.96 -33.03
C SER A 248 18.90 5.98 -33.62
N ALA A 249 19.07 5.69 -34.90
CA ALA A 249 18.30 4.67 -35.60
C ALA A 249 19.26 3.59 -36.08
N GLY A 250 18.92 2.32 -35.84
CA GLY A 250 19.77 1.19 -36.17
C GLY A 250 18.97 0.00 -36.69
N THR A 251 19.67 -0.86 -37.42
CA THR A 251 19.17 -2.19 -37.76
C THR A 251 19.86 -3.18 -36.85
N ARG A 252 19.08 -4.02 -36.16
CA ARG A 252 19.59 -5.06 -35.28
C ARG A 252 19.99 -6.29 -36.12
N GLY A 253 20.79 -7.19 -35.55
CA GLY A 253 21.32 -8.37 -36.25
C GLY A 253 20.24 -9.33 -36.78
N ASP A 254 19.01 -9.22 -36.30
CA ASP A 254 17.82 -9.97 -36.78
C ASP A 254 17.07 -9.26 -37.92
N GLY A 255 17.58 -8.13 -38.42
CA GLY A 255 16.93 -7.32 -39.44
C GLY A 255 15.78 -6.45 -38.92
N SER A 256 15.45 -6.52 -37.63
CA SER A 256 14.52 -5.57 -37.00
C SER A 256 15.15 -4.18 -36.96
N ARG A 257 14.31 -3.15 -37.01
CA ARG A 257 14.77 -1.77 -36.92
C ARG A 257 14.37 -1.21 -35.56
N ALA A 258 15.24 -0.36 -35.01
CA ALA A 258 14.98 0.30 -33.75
C ALA A 258 15.29 1.78 -33.86
N VAL A 259 14.40 2.60 -33.29
CA VAL A 259 14.67 4.01 -33.01
C VAL A 259 14.89 4.13 -31.51
N VAL A 260 16.07 4.61 -31.13
CA VAL A 260 16.49 4.75 -29.74
C VAL A 260 16.65 6.24 -29.44
N LEU A 261 15.88 6.73 -28.47
CA LEU A 261 16.06 8.05 -27.89
C LEU A 261 16.71 7.91 -26.52
N THR A 262 17.80 8.63 -26.29
CA THR A 262 18.49 8.65 -24.99
C THR A 262 18.47 10.06 -24.40
N CYS A 263 18.24 10.16 -23.09
CA CYS A 263 18.34 11.40 -22.32
C CYS A 263 19.13 11.12 -21.04
N HIS A 264 19.99 12.04 -20.63
CA HIS A 264 20.67 11.98 -19.34
C HIS A 264 20.02 12.95 -18.36
N ARG A 265 19.69 12.48 -17.15
CA ARG A 265 19.04 13.30 -16.12
C ARG A 265 19.49 12.88 -14.73
N GLY A 266 20.10 13.79 -13.97
CA GLY A 266 20.50 13.51 -12.58
C GLY A 266 21.38 12.26 -12.40
N GLY A 267 22.31 12.01 -13.32
CA GLY A 267 23.18 10.82 -13.30
C GLY A 267 22.56 9.54 -13.88
N LEU A 268 21.28 9.55 -14.22
CA LEU A 268 20.57 8.45 -14.88
C LEU A 268 20.60 8.62 -16.39
N ARG A 269 20.62 7.49 -17.09
CA ARG A 269 20.41 7.37 -18.53
C ARG A 269 19.01 6.81 -18.76
N LEU A 270 18.13 7.64 -19.31
CA LEU A 270 16.79 7.27 -19.72
C LEU A 270 16.81 6.93 -21.21
N THR A 271 16.31 5.76 -21.58
CA THR A 271 16.29 5.27 -22.96
C THR A 271 14.88 4.87 -23.34
N VAL A 272 14.42 5.33 -24.50
CA VAL A 272 13.17 4.87 -25.13
C VAL A 272 13.50 4.23 -26.45
N THR A 273 13.13 2.98 -26.61
CA THR A 273 13.38 2.20 -27.83
C THR A 273 12.05 1.78 -28.43
N ALA A 274 11.79 2.19 -29.67
CA ALA A 274 10.69 1.64 -30.46
C ALA A 274 11.22 0.53 -31.37
N HIS A 275 10.64 -0.67 -31.29
CA HIS A 275 11.04 -1.84 -32.07
C HIS A 275 10.06 -2.12 -33.20
N GLY A 276 10.49 -1.88 -34.44
CA GLY A 276 9.74 -2.24 -35.64
C GLY A 276 10.06 -3.64 -36.12
N ALA A 277 9.04 -4.34 -36.63
CA ALA A 277 9.22 -5.61 -37.32
C ALA A 277 10.17 -5.47 -38.53
N PRO A 278 10.85 -6.55 -38.97
CA PRO A 278 11.69 -6.52 -40.15
C PRO A 278 10.95 -5.99 -41.38
N ARG A 279 11.60 -5.13 -42.16
CA ARG A 279 10.97 -4.47 -43.31
C ARG A 279 10.55 -5.50 -44.35
N ARG A 280 9.23 -5.63 -44.56
CA ARG A 280 8.67 -6.42 -45.67
C ARG A 280 8.52 -5.53 -46.91
N ARG A 281 8.94 -6.02 -48.07
CA ARG A 281 8.82 -5.29 -49.33
C ARG A 281 7.34 -4.98 -49.61
N GLY A 282 7.00 -3.71 -49.84
CA GLY A 282 5.62 -3.27 -50.12
C GLY A 282 4.76 -2.93 -48.89
N VAL A 283 5.26 -3.17 -47.66
CA VAL A 283 4.57 -2.76 -46.43
C VAL A 283 5.24 -1.49 -45.89
N PRO A 284 4.48 -0.42 -45.55
CA PRO A 284 5.02 0.75 -44.87
C PRO A 284 5.80 0.37 -43.61
N ASP A 285 6.92 1.04 -43.33
CA ASP A 285 7.73 0.73 -42.15
C ASP A 285 6.92 1.05 -40.88
N PRO A 286 6.71 0.09 -39.95
CA PRO A 286 5.98 0.35 -38.72
C PRO A 286 6.59 1.48 -37.89
N LEU A 287 7.90 1.73 -38.04
CA LEU A 287 8.58 2.83 -37.36
C LEU A 287 8.20 4.21 -37.89
N ASP A 288 7.71 4.31 -39.13
CA ASP A 288 7.22 5.59 -39.67
C ASP A 288 5.90 5.99 -38.99
N ALA A 289 5.18 5.05 -38.39
CA ALA A 289 3.98 5.30 -37.59
C ALA A 289 4.30 5.73 -36.14
N VAL A 290 5.57 5.69 -35.73
CA VAL A 290 5.99 6.13 -34.40
C VAL A 290 6.11 7.64 -34.40
N ASP A 291 5.27 8.27 -33.60
CA ASP A 291 5.41 9.69 -33.32
C ASP A 291 6.68 9.92 -32.48
N ARG A 292 7.72 10.48 -33.11
CA ARG A 292 8.98 10.78 -32.41
C ARG A 292 8.79 11.82 -31.31
N ASP A 293 7.83 12.73 -31.45
CA ASP A 293 7.57 13.76 -30.45
C ASP A 293 6.85 13.16 -29.23
N GLU A 294 6.04 12.13 -29.44
CA GLU A 294 5.50 11.28 -28.38
C GLU A 294 6.61 10.64 -27.53
N LEU A 295 7.58 10.00 -28.18
CA LEU A 295 8.69 9.34 -27.47
C LEU A 295 9.58 10.37 -26.75
N ARG A 296 9.85 11.52 -27.37
CA ARG A 296 10.55 12.64 -26.70
C ARG A 296 9.75 13.16 -25.50
N ARG A 297 8.43 13.20 -25.59
CA ARG A 297 7.56 13.58 -24.48
C ARG A 297 7.65 12.58 -23.34
N MET A 298 7.71 11.27 -23.61
CA MET A 298 7.92 10.26 -22.56
C MET A 298 9.19 10.56 -21.76
N LEU A 299 10.32 10.83 -22.43
CA LEU A 299 11.58 11.19 -21.76
C LEU A 299 11.47 12.48 -20.95
N ARG A 300 10.74 13.49 -21.44
CA ARG A 300 10.58 14.78 -20.74
C ARG A 300 9.63 14.71 -19.54
N LYS A 301 8.54 13.94 -19.67
CA LYS A 301 7.48 13.82 -18.66
C LYS A 301 7.65 12.61 -17.74
N SER A 302 8.81 11.96 -17.78
CA SER A 302 9.13 10.83 -16.91
C SER A 302 9.14 11.28 -15.44
N ARG A 303 8.48 10.53 -14.55
CA ARG A 303 8.35 10.84 -13.12
C ARG A 303 8.71 9.64 -12.25
N THR A 304 9.05 9.87 -11.00
CA THR A 304 9.26 8.78 -10.02
C THR A 304 7.99 7.93 -9.95
N ALA A 305 8.17 6.62 -10.14
CA ALA A 305 7.09 5.67 -10.14
C ALA A 305 6.56 5.42 -8.72
N SER A 306 5.27 5.12 -8.58
CA SER A 306 4.71 4.58 -7.33
C SER A 306 5.02 3.09 -7.15
N ASP A 307 5.00 2.58 -5.92
CA ASP A 307 5.28 1.15 -5.63
C ASP A 307 4.34 0.24 -6.41
N GLY A 308 3.05 0.61 -6.49
CA GLY A 308 2.06 -0.12 -7.26
C GLY A 308 2.26 -0.09 -8.78
N GLN A 309 2.98 0.88 -9.33
CA GLN A 309 3.37 0.89 -10.76
C GLN A 309 4.57 -0.01 -11.00
N VAL A 310 5.59 0.06 -10.15
CA VAL A 310 6.78 -0.81 -10.23
C VAL A 310 6.38 -2.27 -10.11
N LEU A 311 5.54 -2.61 -9.13
CA LEU A 311 5.08 -4.00 -8.96
C LEU A 311 4.21 -4.48 -10.12
N ARG A 312 3.38 -3.62 -10.73
CA ARG A 312 2.61 -3.99 -11.93
C ARG A 312 3.49 -4.20 -13.15
N ALA A 313 4.57 -3.43 -13.27
CA ALA A 313 5.54 -3.65 -14.33
C ALA A 313 6.27 -5.00 -14.18
N LEU A 314 6.61 -5.38 -12.94
CA LEU A 314 7.45 -6.56 -12.66
C LEU A 314 6.65 -7.87 -12.45
N ARG A 315 5.39 -7.80 -12.00
CA ARG A 315 4.59 -9.00 -11.70
C ARG A 315 3.87 -9.50 -12.95
N ARG A 316 4.17 -10.73 -13.36
CA ARG A 316 3.32 -11.45 -14.33
C ARG A 316 1.92 -11.65 -13.75
N PRO A 317 0.86 -11.34 -14.52
CA PRO A 317 -0.49 -11.69 -14.09
C PRO A 317 -0.55 -13.20 -13.85
N VAL A 318 -1.12 -13.59 -12.71
CA VAL A 318 -1.40 -15.00 -12.45
C VAL A 318 -2.48 -15.41 -13.44
N ALA A 319 -2.16 -16.36 -14.32
CA ALA A 319 -3.04 -16.88 -15.35
C ALA A 319 -4.25 -17.63 -14.78
#